data_AF-A0A956ID06-F1
#
_entry.id   AF-A0A956ID06-F1
#
_cell.length_a   1.000
_cell.length_b   1.000
_cell.length_c   1.000
_cell.angle_alpha   90.00
_cell.angle_beta   90.00
_cell.angle_gamma   90.00
#
_symmetry.space_group_name_H-M   'P 1'
#
loop_
_entity.id
_entity.type
_entity.pdbx_description
1 polymer ?
#
loop_
_entity_poly.entity_id
_entity_poly.type
_entity_poly.pdbx_seq_one_letter_code
_entity_poly.pdbx_strand_id
1 'polypeptide(L)'
;GGFYAWFDEPRTIHYFAPDNFVWEDLELGYTDWLVTMLSPNLEGFYADLRWPGWVEEVSSLDTSHVLQTYPPLVFTHDGPRSRAAVPVESAWALGLKLARALEELPPGCKLRFEVVD
;
A
#
# COMPACT_ATOMS: atom_id res chain seq x y z
N GLY A 1 -0.04 -2.68 -5.09
CA GLY A 1 -1.02 -1.81 -4.41
C GLY A 1 -0.33 -0.55 -3.92
N GLY A 2 -0.95 0.25 -3.06
CA GLY A 2 -0.43 1.53 -2.56
C GLY A 2 -0.88 2.73 -3.41
N PHE A 3 -0.39 3.92 -3.08
CA PHE A 3 -0.79 5.18 -3.72
C PHE A 3 0.40 5.88 -4.36
N TYR A 4 0.16 6.66 -5.40
CA TYR A 4 1.20 7.45 -6.07
C TYR A 4 0.85 8.92 -6.03
N ALA A 5 1.86 9.78 -5.89
CA ALA A 5 1.71 11.22 -5.98
C ALA A 5 2.92 11.84 -6.67
N TRP A 6 2.70 12.96 -7.35
CA TRP A 6 3.75 13.73 -7.98
C TRP A 6 4.18 14.87 -7.05
N PHE A 7 5.45 14.90 -6.69
CA PHE A 7 6.06 15.94 -5.87
C PHE A 7 6.83 16.90 -6.78
N ASP A 8 7.01 18.16 -6.35
CA ASP A 8 7.69 19.19 -7.16
C ASP A 8 9.20 19.31 -6.85
N GLU A 9 9.66 18.92 -5.66
CA GLU A 9 11.06 19.03 -5.22
C GLU A 9 11.56 17.75 -4.52
N PRO A 10 12.28 16.84 -5.21
CA PRO A 10 12.47 16.82 -6.67
C PRO A 10 11.17 16.51 -7.41
N ARG A 11 11.14 16.84 -8.72
CA ARG A 11 9.96 16.66 -9.56
C ARG A 11 9.78 15.19 -9.97
N THR A 12 9.44 14.33 -9.03
CA THR A 12 9.38 12.88 -9.20
C THR A 12 8.10 12.27 -8.61
N ILE A 13 7.78 11.06 -9.05
CA ILE A 13 6.67 10.28 -8.52
C ILE A 13 7.10 9.56 -7.25
N HIS A 14 6.33 9.77 -6.19
CA HIS A 14 6.51 9.11 -4.91
C HIS A 14 5.47 8.03 -4.72
N TYR A 15 5.89 6.92 -4.11
CA TYR A 15 5.06 5.78 -3.78
C TYR A 15 4.75 5.77 -2.28
N PHE A 16 3.48 5.80 -1.93
CA PHE A 16 3.01 5.57 -0.58
C PHE A 16 2.78 4.07 -0.38
N ALA A 17 3.80 3.40 0.17
CA ALA A 17 3.83 1.95 0.26
C ALA A 17 2.88 1.42 1.36
N PRO A 18 2.13 0.34 1.12
CA PRO A 18 1.13 -0.16 2.05
C PRO A 18 1.72 -0.89 3.27
N ASP A 19 3.00 -1.23 3.24
CA ASP A 19 3.75 -1.99 4.23
C ASP A 19 4.62 -1.12 5.16
N ASN A 20 4.74 0.18 4.89
CA ASN A 20 5.39 1.10 5.81
C ASN A 20 4.66 2.44 5.97
N PHE A 21 3.74 2.79 5.05
CA PHE A 21 3.06 4.07 4.99
C PHE A 21 4.01 5.28 5.01
N VAL A 22 5.13 5.15 4.30
CA VAL A 22 6.09 6.23 4.03
C VAL A 22 6.02 6.59 2.55
N TRP A 23 6.28 7.85 2.22
CA TRP A 23 6.48 8.28 0.84
C TRP A 23 7.90 7.95 0.40
N GLU A 24 8.02 7.06 -0.56
CA GLU A 24 9.28 6.64 -1.16
C GLU A 24 9.44 7.30 -2.53
N ASP A 25 10.52 8.06 -2.72
CA ASP A 25 10.85 8.60 -4.04
C ASP A 25 11.22 7.44 -4.98
N LEU A 26 10.48 7.30 -6.09
CA LEU A 26 10.83 6.31 -7.11
C LEU A 26 11.96 6.81 -8.02
N GLU A 27 12.35 8.08 -7.89
CA GLU A 27 13.33 8.76 -8.73
C GLU A 27 12.90 8.83 -10.21
N LEU A 28 11.60 8.68 -10.47
CA LEU A 28 11.02 8.69 -11.81
C LEU A 28 10.21 9.95 -12.06
N GLY A 29 10.41 10.57 -13.22
CA GLY A 29 9.46 11.55 -13.75
C GLY A 29 8.14 10.87 -14.18
N TYR A 30 7.09 11.66 -14.42
CA TYR A 30 5.77 11.15 -14.77
C TYR A 30 5.77 10.19 -15.97
N THR A 31 6.48 10.55 -17.05
CA THR A 31 6.53 9.72 -18.27
C THR A 31 7.20 8.38 -18.02
N ASP A 32 8.36 8.37 -17.35
CA ASP A 32 9.11 7.13 -17.08
C ASP A 32 8.34 6.22 -16.10
N TRP A 33 7.66 6.83 -15.12
CA TRP A 33 6.74 6.13 -14.24
C TRP A 33 5.58 5.48 -15.00
N LEU A 34 4.92 6.20 -15.91
CA LEU A 34 3.80 5.67 -16.68
C LEU A 34 4.24 4.53 -17.62
N VAL A 35 5.40 4.67 -18.27
CA VAL A 35 6.00 3.59 -19.08
C VAL A 35 6.27 2.37 -18.21
N THR A 36 6.81 2.57 -17.00
CA THR A 36 7.07 1.47 -16.05
C THR A 36 5.78 0.76 -15.64
N MET A 37 4.72 1.50 -15.31
CA MET A 37 3.39 0.96 -14.93
C MET A 37 2.73 0.13 -16.03
N LEU A 38 3.07 0.39 -17.30
CA LEU A 38 2.54 -0.33 -18.45
C LEU A 38 3.51 -1.41 -18.97
N SER A 39 4.63 -1.62 -18.28
CA SER A 39 5.66 -2.59 -18.66
C SER A 39 5.61 -3.85 -17.79
N PRO A 40 6.20 -4.97 -18.26
CA PRO A 40 6.39 -6.17 -17.44
C PRO A 40 7.22 -5.95 -16.17
N ASN A 41 7.97 -4.85 -16.07
CA ASN A 41 8.76 -4.53 -14.88
C ASN A 41 7.88 -4.39 -13.63
N LEU A 42 6.60 -4.04 -13.79
CA LEU A 42 5.64 -3.97 -12.70
C LEU A 42 5.46 -5.33 -11.99
N GLU A 43 5.75 -6.44 -12.66
CA GLU A 43 5.66 -7.76 -12.06
C GLU A 43 6.65 -7.97 -10.92
N GLY A 44 7.89 -7.50 -11.11
CA GLY A 44 8.91 -7.55 -10.06
C GLY A 44 8.61 -6.58 -8.92
N PHE A 45 8.15 -5.37 -9.26
CA PHE A 45 7.85 -4.32 -8.27
C PHE A 45 6.80 -4.75 -7.23
N TYR A 46 5.79 -5.51 -7.63
CA TYR A 46 4.74 -6.00 -6.72
C TYR A 46 4.87 -7.48 -6.34
N ALA A 47 6.01 -8.12 -6.60
CA ALA A 47 6.18 -9.55 -6.38
C ALA A 47 5.82 -9.95 -4.93
N ASP A 48 6.29 -9.19 -3.95
CA ASP A 48 6.10 -9.46 -2.52
C ASP A 48 4.67 -9.18 -2.03
N LEU A 49 3.85 -8.49 -2.83
CA LEU A 49 2.45 -8.19 -2.52
C LEU A 49 1.46 -9.16 -3.17
N ARG A 50 1.94 -10.12 -3.98
CA ARG A 50 1.08 -11.07 -4.71
C ARG A 50 0.94 -12.39 -3.96
N TRP A 51 -0.23 -13.02 -4.08
CA TRP A 51 -0.53 -14.32 -3.48
C TRP A 51 -1.15 -15.27 -4.51
N PRO A 52 -1.15 -16.59 -4.31
CA PRO A 52 -1.82 -17.51 -5.23
C PRO A 52 -3.31 -17.14 -5.42
N GLY A 53 -3.75 -16.96 -6.66
CA GLY A 53 -5.12 -16.55 -6.99
C GLY A 53 -5.40 -15.04 -6.90
N TRP A 54 -4.36 -14.20 -6.73
CA TRP A 54 -4.53 -12.74 -6.63
C TRP A 54 -5.18 -12.13 -7.86
N VAL A 55 -4.92 -12.68 -9.06
CA VAL A 55 -5.45 -12.14 -10.32
C VAL A 55 -6.97 -12.23 -10.32
N GLU A 56 -7.52 -13.40 -9.99
CA GLU A 56 -8.95 -13.63 -9.93
C GLU A 56 -9.60 -12.77 -8.84
N GLU A 57 -9.02 -12.73 -7.64
CA GLU A 57 -9.51 -11.94 -6.50
C GLU A 57 -9.55 -10.43 -6.85
N VAL A 58 -8.46 -9.88 -7.38
CA VAL A 58 -8.37 -8.46 -7.76
C VAL A 58 -9.24 -8.13 -8.97
N SER A 59 -9.34 -9.03 -9.97
CA SER A 59 -10.17 -8.81 -11.16
C SER A 59 -11.67 -8.71 -10.86
N SER A 60 -12.09 -9.24 -9.70
CA SER A 60 -13.49 -9.18 -9.24
C SER A 60 -13.85 -7.87 -8.54
N LEU A 61 -12.87 -7.01 -8.25
CA LEU A 61 -13.08 -5.76 -7.52
C LEU A 61 -13.74 -4.70 -8.40
N ASP A 62 -14.59 -3.90 -7.78
CA ASP A 62 -15.01 -2.62 -8.35
C ASP A 62 -13.81 -1.67 -8.43
N THR A 63 -13.75 -0.83 -9.47
CA THR A 63 -12.63 0.10 -9.70
C THR A 63 -12.46 1.16 -8.60
N SER A 64 -13.47 1.37 -7.76
CA SER A 64 -13.42 2.24 -6.57
C SER A 64 -13.02 1.51 -5.28
N HIS A 65 -12.67 0.22 -5.36
CA HIS A 65 -12.32 -0.61 -4.22
C HIS A 65 -10.89 -1.15 -4.30
N VAL A 66 -10.33 -1.43 -3.12
CA VAL A 66 -9.03 -2.08 -2.95
C VAL A 66 -9.13 -3.17 -1.90
N LEU A 67 -8.16 -4.10 -1.90
CA LEU A 67 -8.04 -5.08 -0.84
C LEU A 67 -7.23 -4.50 0.31
N GLN A 68 -7.87 -4.39 1.48
CA GLN A 68 -7.23 -4.05 2.74
C GLN A 68 -6.92 -5.33 3.52
N THR A 69 -5.68 -5.48 4.00
CA THR A 69 -5.29 -6.63 4.81
C THR A 69 -5.57 -6.41 6.29
N TYR A 70 -5.86 -7.50 6.99
CA TYR A 70 -5.90 -7.53 8.45
C TYR A 70 -5.09 -8.71 9.03
N PRO A 71 -4.12 -8.45 9.92
CA PRO A 71 -3.61 -7.12 10.29
C PRO A 71 -3.02 -6.33 9.11
N PRO A 72 -2.95 -4.98 9.17
CA PRO A 72 -2.28 -4.16 8.16
C PRO A 72 -0.86 -4.64 7.84
N LEU A 73 -0.42 -4.46 6.59
CA LEU A 73 0.90 -4.94 6.13
C LEU A 73 2.07 -4.32 6.91
N VAL A 74 1.89 -3.10 7.42
CA VAL A 74 2.89 -2.40 8.27
C VAL A 74 3.24 -3.12 9.57
N PHE A 75 2.40 -4.06 10.03
CA PHE A 75 2.69 -4.85 11.20
C PHE A 75 3.28 -6.21 10.82
N THR A 76 4.36 -6.58 11.51
CA THR A 76 4.81 -7.96 11.59
C THR A 76 3.73 -8.83 12.22
N HIS A 77 3.40 -9.93 11.56
CA HIS A 77 2.34 -10.83 11.99
C HIS A 77 2.68 -12.28 11.66
N ASP A 78 2.60 -13.15 12.66
CA ASP A 78 2.76 -14.60 12.51
C ASP A 78 1.40 -15.20 12.15
N GLY A 79 1.15 -15.44 10.86
CA GLY A 79 -0.07 -16.10 10.40
C GLY A 79 -0.64 -15.55 9.11
N PRO A 80 -1.76 -16.13 8.63
CA PRO A 80 -2.45 -15.63 7.45
C PRO A 80 -3.09 -14.28 7.74
N ARG A 81 -2.94 -13.33 6.82
CA ARG A 81 -3.71 -12.09 6.83
C ARG A 81 -5.03 -12.32 6.09
N SER A 82 -6.14 -11.86 6.67
CA SER A 82 -7.40 -11.75 5.93
C SER A 82 -7.36 -10.52 5.00
N ARG A 83 -8.22 -10.51 3.99
CA ARG A 83 -8.39 -9.39 3.06
C ARG A 83 -9.87 -9.07 2.92
N ALA A 84 -10.18 -7.79 2.83
CA ALA A 84 -11.53 -7.30 2.55
C ALA A 84 -11.48 -6.24 1.46
N ALA A 85 -12.46 -6.27 0.55
CA ALA A 85 -12.68 -5.18 -0.38
C ALA A 85 -13.23 -3.98 0.39
N VAL A 86 -12.55 -2.84 0.31
CA VAL A 86 -12.96 -1.58 0.94
C VAL A 86 -12.89 -0.44 -0.07
N PRO A 87 -13.67 0.64 0.11
CA PRO A 87 -13.52 1.83 -0.72
C PRO A 87 -12.09 2.38 -0.66
N VAL A 88 -11.57 2.85 -1.80
CA VAL A 88 -10.23 3.43 -1.92
C VAL A 88 -10.01 4.54 -0.87
N GLU A 89 -11.01 5.39 -0.64
CA GLU A 89 -10.97 6.48 0.33
C GLU A 89 -10.79 5.99 1.76
N SER A 90 -11.36 4.82 2.08
CA SER A 90 -11.25 4.22 3.41
C SER A 90 -9.84 3.65 3.64
N ALA A 91 -9.28 2.98 2.63
CA ALA A 91 -7.89 2.51 2.69
C ALA A 91 -6.90 3.69 2.78
N TRP A 92 -7.13 4.75 2.01
CA TRP A 92 -6.34 5.99 2.08
C TRP A 92 -6.39 6.63 3.48
N ALA A 93 -7.60 6.82 4.02
CA ALA A 93 -7.77 7.43 5.33
C ALA A 93 -7.14 6.59 6.46
N LEU A 94 -7.20 5.26 6.37
CA LEU A 94 -6.52 4.38 7.30
C LEU A 94 -4.99 4.51 7.20
N GLY A 95 -4.44 4.50 5.97
CA GLY A 95 -3.01 4.66 5.73
C GLY A 95 -2.45 5.95 6.32
N LEU A 96 -3.13 7.08 6.10
CA LEU A 96 -2.74 8.37 6.70
C LEU A 96 -2.78 8.35 8.24
N LYS A 97 -3.82 7.74 8.82
CA LYS A 97 -3.93 7.61 10.28
C LYS A 97 -2.81 6.77 10.85
N LEU A 98 -2.47 5.65 10.21
CA LEU A 98 -1.40 4.76 10.64
C LEU A 98 -0.02 5.41 10.47
N ALA A 99 0.26 6.06 9.33
CA ALA A 99 1.50 6.80 9.12
C ALA A 99 1.78 7.75 10.29
N ARG A 100 0.80 8.60 10.60
CA ARG A 100 0.90 9.57 11.71
C ARG A 100 1.07 8.89 13.07
N ALA A 101 0.28 7.85 13.36
CA ALA A 101 0.36 7.16 14.64
C ALA A 101 1.71 6.46 14.84
N LEU A 102 2.33 5.96 13.77
CA LEU A 102 3.60 5.24 13.81
C LEU A 102 4.80 6.18 13.94
N GLU A 103 4.76 7.39 13.37
CA GLU A 103 5.81 8.41 13.54
C GLU A 103 6.06 8.78 15.01
N GLU A 104 5.02 8.74 15.84
CA GLU A 104 5.10 9.13 17.25
C GLU A 104 5.66 8.01 18.16
N LEU A 105 5.86 6.80 17.63
CA LEU A 105 6.20 5.62 18.42
C LEU A 105 7.70 5.27 18.37
N PRO A 106 8.30 4.86 19.50
CA PRO A 106 9.67 4.39 19.51
C PRO A 106 9.81 3.06 18.75
N PRO A 107 10.97 2.81 18.11
CA PRO A 107 11.23 1.54 17.43
C PRO A 107 11.06 0.33 18.37
N GLY A 108 10.47 -0.75 17.85
CA GLY A 108 10.27 -2.00 18.60
C GLY A 108 9.05 -2.01 19.54
N CYS A 109 8.21 -0.97 19.49
CA CYS A 109 6.94 -0.94 20.22
C CYS A 109 6.02 -2.08 19.78
N LYS A 110 5.35 -2.74 20.73
CA LYS A 110 4.31 -3.74 20.45
C LYS A 110 2.95 -3.06 20.47
N LEU A 111 2.26 -3.13 19.35
CA LEU A 111 0.93 -2.56 19.20
C LEU A 111 -0.13 -3.66 19.21
N ARG A 112 -1.25 -3.38 19.86
CA ARG A 112 -2.46 -4.19 19.73
C ARG A 112 -3.43 -3.44 18.83
N PHE A 113 -3.92 -4.11 17.79
CA PHE A 113 -4.99 -3.63 16.96
C PHE A 113 -6.29 -4.31 17.37
N GLU A 114 -7.33 -3.53 17.61
CA GLU A 114 -8.70 -4.01 17.84
C GLU A 114 -9.60 -3.32 16.83
N VAL A 115 -10.31 -4.12 16.02
CA VAL A 115 -11.39 -3.61 15.16
C VAL A 115 -12.63 -3.60 16.02
N VAL A 116 -13.22 -2.42 16.21
CA VAL A 116 -14.47 -2.24 16.94
C VAL A 116 -15.54 -1.87 15.92
N ASP A 117 -16.66 -2.57 15.97
CA ASP A 117 -17.84 -2.32 15.14
C ASP A 117 -18.50 -0.96 15.43
#